data_AF-A0A6P0HW89-F1
#
_entry.id   AF-A0A6P0HW89-F1
#
_cell.length_a   1.000
_cell.length_b   1.000
_cell.length_c   1.000
_cell.angle_alpha   90.00
_cell.angle_beta   90.00
_cell.angle_gamma   90.00
#
_symmetry.space_group_name_H-M   'P 1'
#
loop_
_entity.id
_entity.type
_entity.pdbx_description
1 polymer ?
#
loop_
_entity_poly.entity_id
_entity_poly.type
_entity_poly.pdbx_seq_one_letter_code
_entity_poly.pdbx_strand_id
1 'polypeptide(L)' 'MLGIGLLAYSLKRLSAGLTSLVALSVPVLSAVEGWAIFSENLSLLTSVSFFVILLGMYLAISSRSAIKPKVESSY' A
#
# COMPACT_ATOMS: atom_id res chain seq x y z
N MET A 1 -18.25 -6.17 -0.33
CA MET A 1 -18.06 -6.05 -1.80
C MET A 1 -17.45 -4.71 -2.22
N LEU A 2 -17.77 -3.59 -1.56
CA LEU A 2 -17.23 -2.26 -1.90
C LEU A 2 -15.68 -2.20 -1.89
N GLY A 3 -15.02 -2.81 -0.90
CA GLY A 3 -13.55 -2.80 -0.82
C GLY A 3 -12.85 -3.46 -2.02
N ILE A 4 -13.33 -4.64 -2.45
CA ILE A 4 -12.80 -5.35 -3.63
C ILE A 4 -13.10 -4.56 -4.91
N GLY A 5 -14.29 -3.94 -5.00
CA GLY A 5 -14.65 -3.07 -6.13
C GLY A 5 -13.76 -1.84 -6.24
N LEU A 6 -13.39 -1.21 -5.12
CA LEU A 6 -12.48 -0.06 -5.06
C LEU A 6 -11.04 -0.45 -5.40
N LEU A 7 -10.59 -1.64 -4.98
CA LEU A 7 -9.31 -2.24 -5.37
C LEU A 7 -9.25 -2.51 -6.87
N ALA A 8 -10.29 -3.12 -7.44
CA ALA A 8 -10.40 -3.37 -8.87
C ALA A 8 -10.47 -2.06 -9.69
N TYR A 9 -11.15 -1.04 -9.18
CA TYR A 9 -11.17 0.30 -9.78
C TYR A 9 -9.80 0.98 -9.71
N SER A 10 -9.10 0.84 -8.57
CA SER A 10 -7.73 1.32 -8.37
C SER A 10 -6.77 0.65 -9.35
N LEU A 11 -6.83 -0.67 -9.54
CA LEU A 11 -6.04 -1.37 -10.57
C LEU A 11 -6.33 -0.89 -12.00
N LYS A 12 -7.54 -0.42 -12.26
CA LYS A 12 -7.95 0.08 -13.58
C LYS A 12 -7.44 1.50 -13.87
N ARG A 13 -7.20 2.31 -12.84
CA ARG A 13 -6.74 3.72 -12.94
C ARG A 13 -5.29 3.95 -12.51
N LEU A 14 -4.77 3.12 -11.61
CA LEU A 14 -3.47 3.22 -10.96
C LEU A 14 -2.63 2.00 -11.38
N SER A 15 -1.31 2.18 -11.49
CA SER A 15 -0.40 1.07 -11.77
C SER A 15 -0.56 -0.03 -10.70
N ALA A 16 -0.36 -1.30 -11.10
CA ALA A 16 -0.39 -2.44 -10.18
C ALA A 16 0.54 -2.24 -8.97
N GLY A 17 1.65 -1.51 -9.16
CA GLY A 17 2.55 -1.10 -8.07
C GLY A 17 1.90 -0.20 -7.03
N LEU A 18 1.15 0.83 -7.44
CA LEU A 18 0.47 1.74 -6.51
C LEU A 18 -0.69 1.04 -5.78
N THR A 19 -1.39 0.13 -6.47
CA THR A 19 -2.46 -0.65 -5.84
C THR A 19 -1.88 -1.62 -4.79
N SER A 20 -0.80 -2.33 -5.11
CA SER A 20 -0.09 -3.19 -4.15
C SER A 20 0.37 -2.41 -2.91
N LEU A 21 0.79 -1.18 -3.12
CA LEU A 21 1.17 -0.27 -2.05
C LEU A 21 0.03 0.15 -1.13
N VAL A 22 -1.10 0.53 -1.72
CA VAL A 22 -2.32 0.84 -0.96
C VAL A 22 -2.77 -0.40 -0.19
N ALA A 23 -2.64 -1.59 -0.76
CA ALA A 23 -2.93 -2.84 -0.06
C ALA A 23 -1.98 -3.10 1.12
N LEU A 24 -0.71 -2.68 1.02
CA LEU A 24 0.27 -2.76 2.12
C LEU A 24 -0.04 -1.83 3.29
N SER A 25 -0.85 -0.78 3.07
CA SER A 25 -1.30 0.12 4.14
C SER A 25 -2.40 -0.52 5.01
N VAL A 26 -3.11 -1.53 4.51
CA VAL A 26 -4.16 -2.25 5.25
C VAL A 26 -3.62 -2.90 6.55
N PRO A 27 -2.52 -3.67 6.54
CA PRO A 27 -1.96 -4.20 7.79
C PRO A 27 -1.43 -3.10 8.73
N VAL A 28 -1.04 -1.93 8.21
CA VAL A 28 -0.66 -0.76 9.04
C VAL A 28 -1.84 -0.25 9.83
N LEU A 29 -2.94 0.02 9.15
CA LEU A 29 -4.16 0.50 9.79
C LEU A 29 -4.71 -0.55 10.76
N SER A 30 -4.67 -1.83 10.38
CA SER A 30 -5.14 -2.93 11.23
C SER A 30 -4.33 -3.06 12.54
N ALA A 31 -3.01 -2.83 12.52
CA ALA A 31 -2.21 -2.86 13.74
C ALA A 31 -2.42 -1.63 14.62
N VAL A 32 -2.65 -0.45 14.02
CA VAL A 32 -3.02 0.77 14.76
C VAL A 32 -4.38 0.57 15.43
N GLU A 33 -5.36 -0.03 14.75
CA GLU A 33 -6.66 -0.37 15.33
C GLU A 33 -6.53 -1.45 16.43
N GLY A 34 -5.69 -2.47 16.25
CA GLY A 34 -5.40 -3.48 17.27
C GLY A 34 -4.84 -2.87 18.56
N TRP A 35 -3.88 -1.96 18.42
CA TRP A 35 -3.34 -1.21 19.56
C TRP A 35 -4.36 -0.27 20.19
N ALA A 36 -5.11 0.50 19.39
CA ALA A 36 -5.99 1.55 19.90
C ALA A 36 -7.32 1.01 20.49
N ILE A 37 -7.89 -0.05 19.91
CA ILE A 37 -9.21 -0.59 20.30
C ILE A 37 -9.06 -1.80 21.23
N PHE A 38 -8.11 -2.69 20.94
CA PHE A 38 -7.92 -3.92 21.71
C PHE A 38 -6.80 -3.81 22.76
N SER A 39 -6.12 -2.65 22.82
CA SER A 39 -5.00 -2.40 23.73
C SER A 39 -3.89 -3.46 23.60
N GLU A 40 -3.73 -4.05 22.41
CA GLU A 40 -2.66 -5.00 22.12
C GLU A 40 -1.29 -4.33 22.31
N ASN A 41 -0.36 -5.01 22.95
CA ASN A 41 0.98 -4.47 23.15
C ASN A 41 1.75 -4.46 21.83
N LEU A 42 1.97 -3.28 21.27
CA LEU A 42 2.90 -3.09 20.17
C LEU A 42 4.32 -3.21 20.70
N SER A 43 4.92 -4.37 20.47
CA SER A 43 6.35 -4.58 20.73
C SER A 43 7.19 -3.61 19.89
N LEU A 44 8.34 -3.19 20.43
CA LEU A 44 9.33 -2.37 19.72
C LEU A 44 9.70 -3.00 18.36
N LEU A 45 9.77 -4.34 18.29
CA LEU A 45 10.04 -5.06 17.05
C LEU A 45 8.95 -4.81 16.00
N THR A 46 7.67 -4.83 16.39
CA THR A 46 6.52 -4.56 15.52
C THR A 46 6.56 -3.14 14.97
N SER A 47 6.94 -2.17 15.81
CA SER A 47 7.12 -0.77 15.40
C SER A 47 8.26 -0.60 14.39
N VAL A 48 9.40 -1.27 14.62
CA VAL A 48 10.53 -1.27 13.66
C VAL A 48 10.14 -1.95 12.35
N SER A 49 9.40 -3.07 12.39
CA SER A 49 8.87 -3.72 11.18
C SER A 49 7.97 -2.77 10.38
N PHE A 50 7.14 -1.97 11.05
CA PHE A 50 6.35 -0.93 10.36
C PHE A 50 7.22 0.08 9.62
N PHE A 51 8.25 0.60 10.29
CA PHE A 51 9.18 1.53 9.69
C PHE A 51 9.89 0.93 8.46
N VAL A 52 10.33 -0.33 8.55
CA VAL A 52 10.99 -1.03 7.44
C VAL A 52 10.04 -1.22 6.26
N ILE A 53 8.78 -1.58 6.51
CA ILE A 53 7.76 -1.74 5.46
C ILE A 53 7.49 -0.40 4.76
N LEU A 54 7.31 0.69 5.53
CA LEU A 54 7.09 2.03 4.98
C LEU A 54 8.29 2.55 4.19
N LEU A 55 9.51 2.27 4.67
CA LEU A 55 10.74 2.67 3.98
C LEU A 55 10.93 1.89 2.68
N GLY A 56 10.75 0.57 2.70
CA GLY A 56 10.82 -0.27 1.49
C GLY A 56 9.75 0.13 0.47
N MET A 57 8.56 0.46 0.96
CA MET A 57 7.46 1.01 0.17
C MET A 57 7.86 2.33 -0.51
N TYR A 58 8.40 3.30 0.23
CA TYR A 58 8.83 4.58 -0.29
C TYR A 58 9.93 4.44 -1.37
N LEU A 59 10.90 3.55 -1.12
CA LEU A 59 11.97 3.25 -2.09
C LEU A 59 11.42 2.63 -3.38
N ALA A 60 10.44 1.73 -3.28
CA ALA A 60 9.80 1.09 -4.43
C ALA A 60 9.00 2.09 -5.29
N ILE A 61 8.32 3.07 -4.69
CA ILE A 61 7.63 4.15 -5.44
C ILE A 61 8.63 5.10 -6.09
N SER A 62 9.69 5.46 -5.35
CA SER A 62 10.67 6.46 -5.78
C SER A 62 11.50 5.96 -6.97
N SER A 63 11.69 4.65 -7.09
CA SER A 63 12.17 4.04 -8.31
C SER A 63 11.11 4.19 -9.40
N ARG A 64 11.46 4.84 -10.51
CA ARG A 64 10.64 5.37 -11.63
C ARG A 64 9.71 4.38 -12.38
N SER A 65 9.31 3.27 -11.75
CA SER A 65 8.46 2.20 -12.30
C SER A 65 6.94 2.47 -12.16
N ALA A 66 6.54 3.57 -11.52
CA ALA A 66 5.13 3.86 -11.24
C ALA A 66 4.34 4.46 -12.42
N ILE A 67 4.99 4.93 -13.48
CA ILE A 67 4.31 5.53 -14.63
C ILE A 67 4.27 4.51 -15.76
N LYS A 68 3.08 3.96 -16.02
CA LYS A 68 2.80 3.21 -17.25
C LYS A 68 3.14 4.15 -18.42
N PRO A 69 4.07 3.82 -19.34
CA PRO A 69 4.22 4.62 -20.55
C PRO A 69 2.86 4.63 -21.25
N LYS A 70 2.36 5.84 -21.49
CA LYS A 70 1.13 6.08 -22.24
C LYS A 70 1.33 5.40 -23.58
N VAL A 71 0.60 4.31 -23.82
CA VAL A 71 0.58 3.66 -25.13
C VAL A 71 -0.06 4.69 -26.07
N GLU A 72 0.80 5.35 -26.83
CA GLU A 72 0.44 6.25 -27.92
C GLU A 72 -0.38 5.42 -28.91
N SER A 73 -1.69 5.70 -28.94
CA SER A 73 -2.59 5.23 -29.97
C SER A 73 -2.32 6.05 -31.22
N SER A 74 -1.26 5.69 -31.97
CA SER A 74 -1.09 6.18 -33.33
C SER A 74 -1.89 5.29 -34.28
N TYR A 75 -3.02 5.82 -34.71
CA TYR A 75 -3.67 5.47 -35.99
C TYR A 75 -2.79 5.88 -37.17
#